data_AF-A0A3Q0IQF6-F1
#
_entry.id   AF-A0A3Q0IQF6-F1
#
_cell.length_a   1.000
_cell.length_b   1.000
_cell.length_c   1.000
_cell.angle_alpha   90.00
_cell.angle_beta   90.00
_cell.angle_gamma   90.00
#
_symmetry.space_group_name_H-M   'P 1'
#
loop_
_entity.id
_entity.type
_entity.pdbx_description
1 polymer ?
#
loop_
_entity_poly.entity_id
_entity_poly.type
_entity_poly.pdbx_seq_one_letter_code
_entity_poly.pdbx_strand_id
1 'polypeptide(L)'
;MPLPSTGATLAERLAAFPRKLSIAHLNAMADISYNFPFADHSLPSSPSPPLSPDPVDVHSMPLPSTGAILAERLAAFPRKLSIAHLNAHSMRPTDKFIEFRDLFSVSGCGIICVSETWLDSSIPDSEVSMLGYRVVRNDRVGRRGGGVAIFLNDTFSYQVLASSPSQYSATAEFLILEVVVESYKILVAVVYHPPRVGSLDQFEEALEFHLPNYQHSVILGDFNVDLSTTSRASAQLRDRFSSLNLHVLPTDTTHHTATSHSLLDLMVVGDERSVISHGKLPVGSSDHDLIYLVFNLYSSRPRPKLITCRNFKNLNPELFLRDALSTDWNSVYSLDDIDSKVLAFNNLTLFVGFLLDTLCININGYGKRDAAMMSIRRKIMGQTPAQIKEIKQEDIDLPVTEKDFREAIARCRKSVTAHDLSKYDSWMNEFGSH
;
A
#
# COMPACT_ATOMS: atom_id res chain seq x y z
N MET A 1 -45.79 39.65 40.92
CA MET A 1 -46.76 38.72 40.29
C MET A 1 -46.01 37.56 39.64
N PRO A 2 -46.65 36.41 39.35
CA PRO A 2 -45.98 35.11 39.33
C PRO A 2 -45.54 34.62 37.93
N LEU A 3 -44.90 33.45 37.93
CA LEU A 3 -44.68 32.57 36.78
C LEU A 3 -45.99 32.28 36.00
N PRO A 4 -45.95 32.27 34.66
CA PRO A 4 -46.76 31.36 33.85
C PRO A 4 -46.19 29.94 33.94
N SER A 5 -47.05 28.93 34.01
CA SER A 5 -46.67 27.52 34.13
C SER A 5 -46.25 26.88 32.80
N THR A 6 -45.54 25.75 32.94
CA THR A 6 -45.34 24.72 31.91
C THR A 6 -46.57 24.47 31.02
N GLY A 7 -46.38 24.39 29.70
CA GLY A 7 -47.50 24.23 28.75
C GLY A 7 -47.11 23.89 27.31
N ALA A 8 -46.01 23.16 27.09
CA ALA A 8 -45.69 22.55 25.80
C ALA A 8 -44.89 21.27 26.04
N THR A 9 -45.44 20.13 25.61
CA THR A 9 -44.84 18.81 25.75
C THR A 9 -43.82 18.52 24.66
N LEU A 10 -42.93 17.56 24.89
CA LEU A 10 -41.94 17.14 23.90
C LEU A 10 -42.60 16.61 22.60
N ALA A 11 -43.82 16.06 22.70
CA ALA A 11 -44.60 15.59 21.55
C ALA A 11 -45.02 16.72 20.60
N GLU A 12 -45.36 17.90 21.12
CA GLU A 12 -45.79 19.05 20.31
C GLU A 12 -44.63 19.66 19.51
N ARG A 13 -43.39 19.55 20.02
CA ARG A 13 -42.18 19.90 19.24
C ARG A 13 -41.82 18.88 18.16
N LEU A 14 -42.24 17.63 18.29
CA LEU A 14 -42.00 16.57 17.29
C LEU A 14 -43.00 16.59 16.13
N ALA A 15 -44.11 17.34 16.24
CA ALA A 15 -45.15 17.42 15.21
C ALA A 15 -44.76 18.28 13.98
N ALA A 16 -43.64 19.01 14.01
CA ALA A 16 -43.31 20.04 13.04
C ALA A 16 -42.58 19.56 11.76
N PHE A 17 -42.15 18.28 11.66
CA PHE A 17 -41.39 17.76 10.52
C PHE A 17 -42.01 16.48 9.91
N PRO A 18 -42.43 16.50 8.62
CA PRO A 18 -43.13 15.38 8.01
C PRO A 18 -42.22 14.38 7.26
N ARG A 19 -42.23 13.12 7.73
CA ARG A 19 -41.87 11.88 6.99
C ARG A 19 -40.35 11.68 6.71
N LYS A 20 -39.79 10.47 6.80
CA LYS A 20 -40.34 9.13 7.10
C LYS A 20 -39.23 8.17 7.58
N LEU A 21 -39.40 7.54 8.75
CA LEU A 21 -39.00 6.15 8.99
C LEU A 21 -40.23 5.42 9.57
N SER A 22 -40.37 4.12 9.31
CA SER A 22 -41.55 3.33 9.70
C SER A 22 -41.32 2.49 10.95
N ILE A 23 -42.39 2.26 11.71
CA ILE A 23 -42.42 1.50 12.98
C ILE A 23 -41.84 0.07 12.85
N ALA A 24 -41.83 -0.50 11.64
CA ALA A 24 -41.17 -1.78 11.35
C ALA A 24 -39.68 -1.83 11.77
N HIS A 25 -38.95 -0.71 11.71
CA HIS A 25 -37.53 -0.66 12.09
C HIS A 25 -37.28 -0.75 13.61
N LEU A 26 -38.26 -0.38 14.46
CA LEU A 26 -38.09 -0.43 15.91
C LEU A 26 -38.41 -1.82 16.49
N ASN A 27 -39.43 -2.49 15.95
CA ASN A 27 -39.80 -3.82 16.45
C ASN A 27 -38.76 -4.91 16.10
N ALA A 28 -37.96 -4.72 15.05
CA ALA A 28 -36.93 -5.67 14.64
C ALA A 28 -35.70 -5.73 15.57
N MET A 29 -35.51 -4.76 16.47
CA MET A 29 -34.32 -4.67 17.33
C MET A 29 -34.55 -5.15 18.78
N ALA A 30 -35.77 -5.60 19.12
CA ALA A 30 -36.15 -5.96 20.50
C ALA A 30 -36.30 -7.47 20.76
N ASP A 31 -36.50 -8.28 19.71
CA ASP A 31 -37.24 -9.56 19.83
C ASP A 31 -36.37 -10.85 19.73
N ILE A 32 -35.04 -10.74 19.94
CA ILE A 32 -34.14 -11.90 20.08
C ILE A 32 -33.33 -11.79 21.38
N SER A 33 -34.05 -11.68 22.51
CA SER A 33 -33.51 -11.98 23.83
C SER A 33 -33.56 -13.48 24.06
N TYR A 34 -32.42 -14.18 23.93
CA TYR A 34 -32.38 -15.65 23.99
C TYR A 34 -32.70 -16.19 25.38
N ASN A 35 -33.80 -16.94 25.49
CA ASN A 35 -34.01 -17.89 26.57
C ASN A 35 -32.98 -19.03 26.48
N PHE A 36 -32.18 -19.22 27.52
CA PHE A 36 -31.44 -20.45 27.77
C PHE A 36 -32.01 -21.14 29.02
N PRO A 37 -32.47 -22.40 28.95
CA PRO A 37 -32.90 -23.14 30.12
C PRO A 37 -31.69 -23.61 30.96
N PHE A 38 -31.85 -23.63 32.28
CA PHE A 38 -30.89 -24.23 33.21
C PHE A 38 -30.81 -25.75 33.04
N ALA A 39 -29.61 -26.31 33.21
CA ALA A 39 -29.36 -27.72 33.50
C ALA A 39 -28.18 -27.83 34.48
N ASP A 40 -28.19 -28.86 35.33
CA ASP A 40 -27.43 -28.90 36.60
C ASP A 40 -26.16 -29.78 36.55
N HIS A 41 -25.35 -29.73 37.62
CA HIS A 41 -24.02 -30.31 37.75
C HIS A 41 -23.89 -31.82 37.54
N SER A 42 -22.86 -32.25 36.81
CA SER A 42 -22.07 -33.45 37.16
C SER A 42 -20.69 -33.52 36.46
N LEU A 43 -19.69 -33.98 37.21
CA LEU A 43 -18.42 -34.59 36.74
C LEU A 43 -18.55 -36.12 36.94
N PRO A 44 -17.77 -37.02 36.28
CA PRO A 44 -16.40 -36.87 35.75
C PRO A 44 -16.32 -37.34 34.27
N SER A 45 -15.28 -37.97 33.67
CA SER A 45 -13.95 -38.49 34.07
C SER A 45 -13.01 -38.71 32.88
N SER A 46 -11.69 -38.56 33.11
CA SER A 46 -10.54 -39.05 32.33
C SER A 46 -10.35 -38.59 30.85
N PRO A 47 -9.12 -38.29 30.41
CA PRO A 47 -8.86 -37.84 29.04
C PRO A 47 -8.68 -38.99 28.04
N SER A 48 -9.32 -38.86 26.88
CA SER A 48 -8.98 -39.62 25.66
C SER A 48 -7.58 -39.25 25.15
N PRO A 49 -6.84 -40.15 24.47
CA PRO A 49 -5.62 -39.77 23.75
C PRO A 49 -5.93 -38.77 22.63
N PRO A 50 -4.97 -37.90 22.25
CA PRO A 50 -5.17 -36.95 21.17
C PRO A 50 -5.37 -37.69 19.84
N LEU A 51 -6.44 -37.33 19.13
CA LEU A 51 -6.61 -37.70 17.72
C LEU A 51 -5.42 -37.14 16.92
N SER A 52 -4.94 -37.94 15.96
CA SER A 52 -3.98 -37.46 14.95
C SER A 52 -4.57 -36.27 14.20
N PRO A 53 -3.80 -35.20 13.93
CA PRO A 53 -4.31 -34.09 13.13
C PRO A 53 -4.65 -34.59 11.73
N ASP A 54 -5.88 -34.28 11.28
CA ASP A 54 -6.32 -34.57 9.93
C ASP A 54 -5.38 -33.92 8.88
N PRO A 55 -5.21 -34.53 7.69
CA PRO A 55 -4.35 -33.98 6.66
C PRO A 55 -4.84 -32.59 6.22
N VAL A 56 -4.09 -31.56 6.55
CA VAL A 56 -4.42 -30.17 6.23
C VAL A 56 -4.43 -29.97 4.72
N ASP A 57 -5.59 -29.57 4.17
CA ASP A 57 -5.75 -29.30 2.75
C ASP A 57 -4.85 -28.13 2.29
N VAL A 58 -3.80 -28.51 1.56
CA VAL A 58 -2.72 -27.65 1.06
C VAL A 58 -3.23 -26.61 0.05
N HIS A 59 -4.39 -26.84 -0.57
CA HIS A 59 -4.98 -25.89 -1.51
C HIS A 59 -5.50 -24.62 -0.81
N SER A 60 -5.85 -24.69 0.48
CA SER A 60 -6.51 -23.62 1.25
C SER A 60 -5.62 -22.46 1.79
N MET A 61 -4.31 -22.48 1.51
CA MET A 61 -3.37 -21.41 1.92
C MET A 61 -3.35 -20.22 0.93
N PRO A 62 -3.32 -18.95 1.40
CA PRO A 62 -3.21 -17.78 0.55
C PRO A 62 -1.84 -17.65 -0.13
N LEU A 63 -1.83 -17.02 -1.31
CA LEU A 63 -0.60 -16.60 -1.99
C LEU A 63 0.10 -15.46 -1.21
N PRO A 64 1.44 -15.39 -1.24
CA PRO A 64 2.18 -14.25 -0.69
C PRO A 64 1.90 -12.97 -1.50
N SER A 65 1.86 -11.82 -0.84
CA SER A 65 1.67 -10.53 -1.52
C SER A 65 2.95 -10.06 -2.24
N THR A 66 2.82 -9.20 -3.25
CA THR A 66 3.95 -8.65 -4.01
C THR A 66 5.05 -8.08 -3.12
N GLY A 67 4.69 -7.35 -2.06
CA GLY A 67 5.65 -6.81 -1.10
C GLY A 67 6.40 -7.89 -0.30
N ALA A 68 5.76 -9.03 -0.03
CA ALA A 68 6.38 -10.18 0.63
C ALA A 68 7.37 -10.90 -0.29
N ILE A 69 7.00 -11.09 -1.56
CA ILE A 69 7.88 -11.67 -2.58
C ILE A 69 9.08 -10.75 -2.81
N LEU A 70 8.88 -9.43 -2.88
CA LEU A 70 9.99 -8.47 -2.94
C LEU A 70 10.86 -8.54 -1.68
N ALA A 71 10.27 -8.61 -0.49
CA ALA A 71 11.03 -8.75 0.76
C ALA A 71 11.95 -9.99 0.74
N GLU A 72 11.45 -11.13 0.25
CA GLU A 72 12.23 -12.37 0.14
C GLU A 72 13.34 -12.25 -0.92
N ARG A 73 13.04 -11.73 -2.12
CA ARG A 73 14.04 -11.50 -3.18
C ARG A 73 15.14 -10.50 -2.74
N LEU A 74 14.79 -9.48 -1.96
CA LEU A 74 15.77 -8.52 -1.41
C LEU A 74 16.53 -9.08 -0.20
N ALA A 75 15.92 -9.95 0.61
CA ALA A 75 16.58 -10.60 1.75
C ALA A 75 17.74 -11.53 1.34
N ALA A 76 17.75 -12.02 0.10
CA ALA A 76 18.88 -12.73 -0.50
C ALA A 76 20.15 -11.86 -0.64
N PHE A 77 20.01 -10.52 -0.63
CA PHE A 77 21.10 -9.56 -0.79
C PHE A 77 21.25 -8.63 0.44
N PRO A 78 21.53 -9.19 1.64
CA PRO A 78 21.51 -8.42 2.87
C PRO A 78 22.56 -7.30 2.88
N ARG A 79 22.14 -6.10 3.29
CA ARG A 79 22.93 -4.85 3.26
C ARG A 79 23.36 -4.37 1.87
N LYS A 80 22.75 -4.85 0.78
CA LYS A 80 22.95 -4.29 -0.56
C LYS A 80 21.91 -3.21 -0.83
N LEU A 81 22.26 -2.22 -1.67
CA LEU A 81 21.35 -1.15 -2.03
C LEU A 81 20.31 -1.67 -3.03
N SER A 82 19.07 -1.80 -2.58
CA SER A 82 17.91 -2.12 -3.41
C SER A 82 17.20 -0.85 -3.86
N ILE A 83 16.83 -0.81 -5.14
CA ILE A 83 16.13 0.30 -5.77
C ILE A 83 14.97 -0.26 -6.60
N ALA A 84 13.79 0.33 -6.50
CA ALA A 84 12.60 -0.09 -7.24
C ALA A 84 11.92 1.07 -7.97
N HIS A 85 11.12 0.76 -8.99
CA HIS A 85 10.20 1.69 -9.63
C HIS A 85 8.84 1.05 -9.90
N LEU A 86 7.80 1.88 -9.78
CA LEU A 86 6.42 1.54 -10.10
C LEU A 86 5.74 2.76 -10.75
N ASN A 87 5.08 2.57 -11.89
CA ASN A 87 4.01 3.47 -12.31
C ASN A 87 2.80 3.21 -11.41
N ALA A 88 2.48 4.17 -10.55
CA ALA A 88 1.44 4.01 -9.53
C ALA A 88 0.02 4.29 -10.05
N HIS A 89 -0.09 5.05 -11.14
CA HIS A 89 -1.35 5.53 -11.71
C HIS A 89 -2.27 6.11 -10.61
N SER A 90 -1.80 7.19 -9.97
CA SER A 90 -2.30 7.86 -8.74
C SER A 90 -1.76 7.35 -7.39
N MET A 91 -0.99 8.23 -6.74
CA MET A 91 -0.55 8.15 -5.33
C MET A 91 -1.40 8.97 -4.36
N ARG A 92 -2.55 9.53 -4.80
CA ARG A 92 -3.43 10.32 -3.92
C ARG A 92 -3.91 9.50 -2.69
N PRO A 93 -4.13 10.11 -1.51
CA PRO A 93 -4.49 9.42 -0.27
C PRO A 93 -5.80 8.62 -0.37
N THR A 94 -5.68 7.37 -0.79
CA THR A 94 -6.74 6.44 -1.18
C THR A 94 -6.24 5.01 -0.97
N ASP A 95 -7.07 3.99 -1.22
CA ASP A 95 -6.68 2.59 -1.07
C ASP A 95 -5.43 2.20 -1.88
N LYS A 96 -5.21 2.83 -3.05
CA LYS A 96 -3.95 2.68 -3.83
C LYS A 96 -2.72 3.09 -3.03
N PHE A 97 -2.76 4.22 -2.31
CA PHE A 97 -1.64 4.66 -1.49
C PHE A 97 -1.45 3.76 -0.27
N ILE A 98 -2.53 3.22 0.30
CA ILE A 98 -2.45 2.19 1.35
C ILE A 98 -1.75 0.93 0.82
N GLU A 99 -2.09 0.49 -0.40
CA GLU A 99 -1.46 -0.67 -1.01
C GLU A 99 0.03 -0.46 -1.31
N PHE A 100 0.39 0.67 -1.93
CA PHE A 100 1.78 1.09 -2.13
C PHE A 100 2.56 1.09 -0.81
N ARG A 101 2.02 1.76 0.21
CA ARG A 101 2.68 1.89 1.51
C ARG A 101 2.88 0.52 2.16
N ASP A 102 1.87 -0.34 2.15
CA ASP A 102 1.98 -1.70 2.71
C ASP A 102 3.04 -2.53 1.98
N LEU A 103 3.08 -2.49 0.64
CA LEU A 103 4.05 -3.19 -0.21
C LEU A 103 5.48 -2.80 0.19
N PHE A 104 5.76 -1.51 0.22
CA PHE A 104 7.11 -1.01 0.50
C PHE A 104 7.49 -1.03 1.99
N SER A 105 6.52 -0.99 2.90
CA SER A 105 6.77 -1.13 4.36
C SER A 105 7.24 -2.53 4.75
N VAL A 106 6.88 -3.58 3.98
CA VAL A 106 7.38 -4.94 4.25
C VAL A 106 8.60 -5.33 3.42
N SER A 107 8.80 -4.70 2.25
CA SER A 107 9.91 -5.04 1.33
C SER A 107 11.30 -4.67 1.84
N GLY A 108 11.44 -3.63 2.65
CA GLY A 108 12.74 -3.11 3.09
C GLY A 108 13.59 -2.49 1.96
N CYS A 109 12.96 -1.96 0.90
CA CYS A 109 13.64 -1.30 -0.20
C CYS A 109 14.46 -0.08 0.27
N GLY A 110 15.59 0.20 -0.40
CA GLY A 110 16.42 1.37 -0.10
C GLY A 110 15.89 2.66 -0.70
N ILE A 111 15.48 2.61 -1.97
CA ILE A 111 15.03 3.77 -2.76
C ILE A 111 13.88 3.34 -3.68
N ILE A 112 12.81 4.13 -3.73
CA ILE A 112 11.61 3.79 -4.52
C ILE A 112 11.26 4.98 -5.41
N CYS A 113 11.52 4.85 -6.70
CA CYS A 113 11.10 5.79 -7.74
C CYS A 113 9.62 5.55 -8.09
N VAL A 114 8.86 6.60 -8.39
CA VAL A 114 7.44 6.51 -8.72
C VAL A 114 7.11 7.45 -9.87
N SER A 115 6.50 6.93 -10.94
CA SER A 115 5.86 7.71 -12.00
C SER A 115 4.34 7.75 -11.82
N GLU A 116 3.71 8.76 -12.43
CA GLU A 116 2.26 9.01 -12.33
C GLU A 116 1.76 9.12 -10.89
N THR A 117 2.44 9.94 -10.09
CA THR A 117 2.05 10.22 -8.71
C THR A 117 0.68 10.90 -8.62
N TRP A 118 0.32 11.71 -9.63
CA TRP A 118 -0.89 12.53 -9.68
C TRP A 118 -1.06 13.44 -8.45
N LEU A 119 0.02 13.73 -7.73
CA LEU A 119 0.03 14.65 -6.60
C LEU A 119 0.01 16.10 -7.10
N ASP A 120 -0.42 17.00 -6.22
CA ASP A 120 -0.40 18.44 -6.43
C ASP A 120 -0.19 19.15 -5.08
N SER A 121 0.03 20.46 -5.11
CA SER A 121 0.35 21.27 -3.92
C SER A 121 -0.77 21.39 -2.88
N SER A 122 -1.98 20.87 -3.13
CA SER A 122 -3.03 20.73 -2.10
C SER A 122 -2.84 19.50 -1.21
N ILE A 123 -2.04 18.51 -1.63
CA ILE A 123 -1.75 17.29 -0.87
C ILE A 123 -0.41 17.48 -0.12
N PRO A 124 -0.42 17.65 1.22
CA PRO A 124 0.80 17.82 2.00
C PRO A 124 1.60 16.51 2.12
N ASP A 125 2.92 16.62 2.28
CA ASP A 125 3.82 15.44 2.40
C ASP A 125 3.48 14.52 3.59
N SER A 126 2.74 15.01 4.58
CA SER A 126 2.22 14.21 5.69
C SER A 126 1.22 13.15 5.26
N GLU A 127 0.37 13.43 4.26
CA GLU A 127 -0.66 12.49 3.78
C GLU A 127 -0.06 11.37 2.92
N VAL A 128 1.00 11.68 2.18
CA VAL A 128 1.79 10.72 1.39
C VAL A 128 3.01 10.18 2.16
N SER A 129 3.07 10.37 3.48
CA SER A 129 4.21 9.96 4.28
C SER A 129 4.30 8.43 4.45
N MET A 130 5.51 7.89 4.33
CA MET A 130 5.80 6.48 4.55
C MET A 130 6.90 6.32 5.60
N LEU A 131 6.64 5.51 6.63
CA LEU A 131 7.53 5.37 7.78
C LEU A 131 8.88 4.77 7.36
N GLY A 132 9.97 5.47 7.69
CA GLY A 132 11.33 5.07 7.31
C GLY A 132 11.84 5.71 6.01
N TYR A 133 11.03 6.54 5.35
CA TYR A 133 11.41 7.21 4.11
C TYR A 133 11.18 8.73 4.19
N ARG A 134 11.95 9.49 3.40
CA ARG A 134 11.63 10.86 2.97
C ARG A 134 11.10 10.81 1.54
N VAL A 135 10.04 11.55 1.25
CA VAL A 135 9.58 11.77 -0.12
C VAL A 135 10.27 13.00 -0.71
N VAL A 136 10.66 12.91 -1.99
CA VAL A 136 11.09 14.03 -2.82
C VAL A 136 10.28 13.96 -4.10
N ARG A 137 9.54 15.02 -4.46
CA ARG A 137 8.53 14.97 -5.53
C ARG A 137 8.61 16.17 -6.47
N ASN A 138 8.19 15.96 -7.72
CA ASN A 138 7.96 16.98 -8.72
C ASN A 138 6.53 16.80 -9.27
N ASP A 139 5.62 17.63 -8.79
CA ASP A 139 4.19 17.53 -9.08
C ASP A 139 3.85 18.24 -10.41
N ARG A 140 2.94 17.65 -11.20
CA ARG A 140 2.48 18.29 -12.44
C ARG A 140 1.40 19.33 -12.15
N VAL A 141 1.60 20.54 -12.65
CA VAL A 141 0.65 21.66 -12.63
C VAL A 141 0.00 21.85 -14.01
N GLY A 142 -1.28 22.22 -14.02
CA GLY A 142 -2.02 22.61 -15.23
C GLY A 142 -2.69 21.47 -16.00
N ARG A 143 -2.43 20.19 -15.67
CA ARG A 143 -3.14 19.03 -16.23
C ARG A 143 -3.18 17.88 -15.23
N ARG A 144 -4.29 17.14 -15.15
CA ARG A 144 -4.40 15.88 -14.39
C ARG A 144 -3.50 14.79 -14.98
N GLY A 145 -2.96 13.92 -14.13
CA GLY A 145 -2.09 12.79 -14.51
C GLY A 145 -0.61 13.16 -14.44
N GLY A 146 0.31 12.19 -14.54
CA GLY A 146 1.76 12.45 -14.45
C GLY A 146 2.26 12.85 -13.05
N GLY A 147 3.36 13.59 -13.00
CA GLY A 147 4.14 13.85 -11.78
C GLY A 147 5.02 12.65 -11.39
N VAL A 148 6.16 12.92 -10.75
CA VAL A 148 7.16 11.91 -10.33
C VAL A 148 7.62 12.12 -8.89
N ALA A 149 8.03 11.05 -8.22
CA ALA A 149 8.61 11.12 -6.88
C ALA A 149 9.67 10.04 -6.63
N ILE A 150 10.52 10.27 -5.63
CA ILE A 150 11.47 9.30 -5.09
C ILE A 150 11.27 9.25 -3.57
N PHE A 151 10.95 8.07 -3.03
CA PHE A 151 10.98 7.79 -1.60
C PHE A 151 12.35 7.21 -1.25
N LEU A 152 13.16 7.99 -0.53
CA LEU A 152 14.49 7.62 -0.07
C LEU A 152 14.43 7.11 1.36
N ASN A 153 15.13 6.02 1.71
CA ASN A 153 15.34 5.65 3.10
C ASN A 153 15.87 6.86 3.90
N ASP A 154 15.29 7.18 5.05
CA ASP A 154 15.58 8.44 5.76
C ASP A 154 16.98 8.49 6.41
N THR A 155 17.75 7.41 6.31
CA THR A 155 19.19 7.41 6.64
C THR A 155 20.08 7.96 5.52
N PHE A 156 19.62 8.00 4.26
CA PHE A 156 20.42 8.48 3.12
C PHE A 156 20.30 10.00 2.97
N SER A 157 21.43 10.72 3.00
CA SER A 157 21.46 12.13 2.59
C SER A 157 21.37 12.23 1.06
N TYR A 158 20.76 13.31 0.56
CA TYR A 158 20.57 13.52 -0.87
C TYR A 158 20.66 15.00 -1.22
N GLN A 159 20.88 15.28 -2.50
CA GLN A 159 20.77 16.60 -3.11
C GLN A 159 19.97 16.47 -4.41
N VAL A 160 19.04 17.41 -4.66
CA VAL A 160 18.40 17.54 -5.98
C VAL A 160 19.43 18.11 -6.95
N LEU A 161 19.68 17.40 -8.05
CA LEU A 161 20.58 17.83 -9.12
C LEU A 161 19.81 18.57 -10.21
N ALA A 162 18.74 17.96 -10.71
CA ALA A 162 17.87 18.53 -11.75
C ALA A 162 16.44 17.99 -11.64
N SER A 163 15.49 18.73 -12.19
CA SER A 163 14.07 18.33 -12.28
C SER A 163 13.41 19.03 -13.46
N SER A 164 12.47 18.36 -14.13
CA SER A 164 11.65 18.99 -15.19
C SER A 164 10.83 20.17 -14.64
N PRO A 165 10.44 21.15 -15.48
CA PRO A 165 9.47 22.16 -15.08
C PRO A 165 8.15 21.54 -14.62
N SER A 166 7.62 21.97 -13.48
CA SER A 166 6.37 21.44 -12.92
C SER A 166 5.12 21.80 -13.75
N GLN A 167 5.18 22.86 -14.55
CA GLN A 167 4.11 23.24 -15.48
C GLN A 167 4.07 22.27 -16.67
N TYR A 168 2.92 21.61 -16.90
CA TYR A 168 2.73 20.71 -18.03
C TYR A 168 3.06 21.39 -19.36
N SER A 169 4.04 20.81 -20.05
CA SER A 169 4.65 21.31 -21.29
C SER A 169 4.76 20.22 -22.38
N ALA A 170 4.21 19.03 -22.13
CA ALA A 170 4.33 17.83 -22.98
C ALA A 170 5.78 17.37 -23.23
N THR A 171 6.72 17.66 -22.33
CA THR A 171 8.04 17.03 -22.28
C THR A 171 8.04 15.84 -21.31
N ALA A 172 9.15 15.11 -21.20
CA ALA A 172 9.36 14.16 -20.12
C ALA A 172 9.40 14.88 -18.74
N GLU A 173 8.72 14.28 -17.76
CA GLU A 173 8.75 14.70 -16.36
C GLU A 173 9.79 13.88 -15.60
N PHE A 174 10.69 14.54 -14.87
CA PHE A 174 11.80 13.87 -14.20
C PHE A 174 12.24 14.56 -12.91
N LEU A 175 12.96 13.78 -12.09
CA LEU A 175 13.67 14.22 -10.90
C LEU A 175 14.98 13.41 -10.80
N ILE A 176 16.12 14.11 -10.77
CA ILE A 176 17.46 13.53 -10.66
C ILE A 176 18.07 13.97 -9.33
N LEU A 177 18.50 12.99 -8.53
CA LEU A 177 19.11 13.19 -7.22
C LEU A 177 20.54 12.63 -7.20
N GLU A 178 21.43 13.31 -6.49
CA GLU A 178 22.55 12.65 -5.84
C GLU A 178 22.00 12.00 -4.56
N VAL A 179 22.25 10.71 -4.37
CA VAL A 179 21.98 10.01 -3.12
C VAL A 179 23.30 9.49 -2.56
N VAL A 180 23.56 9.77 -1.28
CA VAL A 180 24.75 9.28 -0.57
C VAL A 180 24.38 8.06 0.28
N VAL A 181 25.00 6.93 -0.04
CA VAL A 181 24.80 5.64 0.64
C VAL A 181 26.15 5.18 1.18
N GLU A 182 26.28 5.18 2.52
CA GLU A 182 27.57 5.04 3.22
C GLU A 182 28.61 6.03 2.69
N SER A 183 29.60 5.57 1.90
CA SER A 183 30.64 6.40 1.27
C SER A 183 30.44 6.65 -0.22
N TYR A 184 29.36 6.13 -0.82
CA TYR A 184 29.11 6.18 -2.26
C TYR A 184 28.14 7.32 -2.61
N LYS A 185 28.54 8.17 -3.56
CA LYS A 185 27.63 9.09 -4.27
C LYS A 185 27.05 8.35 -5.47
N ILE A 186 25.73 8.36 -5.62
CA ILE A 186 24.99 7.64 -6.65
C ILE A 186 24.03 8.62 -7.32
N LEU A 187 24.00 8.67 -8.65
CA LEU A 187 22.96 9.38 -9.39
C LEU A 187 21.71 8.50 -9.48
N VAL A 188 20.59 8.99 -8.97
CA VAL A 188 19.28 8.32 -9.08
C VAL A 188 18.31 9.23 -9.80
N ALA A 189 17.82 8.80 -10.96
CA ALA A 189 16.79 9.48 -11.71
C ALA A 189 15.47 8.69 -11.70
N VAL A 190 14.36 9.40 -11.50
CA VAL A 190 13.03 8.95 -11.90
C VAL A 190 12.57 9.74 -13.12
N VAL A 191 11.91 9.08 -14.07
CA VAL A 191 11.33 9.71 -15.25
C VAL A 191 9.93 9.16 -15.59
N TYR A 192 9.11 10.01 -16.18
CA TYR A 192 7.86 9.69 -16.83
C TYR A 192 7.82 10.42 -18.17
N HIS A 193 7.90 9.69 -19.29
CA HIS A 193 7.74 10.27 -20.62
C HIS A 193 6.26 10.16 -21.05
N PRO A 194 5.53 11.27 -21.27
CA PRO A 194 4.13 11.20 -21.63
C PRO A 194 3.91 10.59 -23.03
N PRO A 195 2.93 9.68 -23.21
CA PRO A 195 2.64 9.08 -24.50
C PRO A 195 2.07 10.10 -25.50
N ARG A 196 2.50 10.04 -26.76
CA ARG A 196 1.91 10.82 -27.86
C ARG A 196 2.97 11.58 -28.65
N VAL A 197 3.40 12.69 -28.07
CA VAL A 197 4.48 13.56 -28.54
C VAL A 197 5.11 14.19 -27.31
N GLY A 198 6.42 14.04 -27.15
CA GLY A 198 7.17 14.76 -26.14
C GLY A 198 8.67 14.64 -26.32
N SER A 199 9.40 15.63 -25.82
CA SER A 199 10.87 15.67 -25.86
C SER A 199 11.48 15.05 -24.60
N LEU A 200 12.54 14.26 -24.82
CA LEU A 200 13.48 13.79 -23.80
C LEU A 200 14.73 14.69 -23.69
N ASP A 201 14.85 15.73 -24.53
CA ASP A 201 16.11 16.46 -24.73
C ASP A 201 16.57 17.18 -23.45
N GLN A 202 15.63 17.74 -22.66
CA GLN A 202 15.94 18.34 -21.34
C GLN A 202 16.40 17.32 -20.29
N PHE A 203 16.00 16.05 -20.44
CA PHE A 203 16.41 14.96 -19.56
C PHE A 203 17.79 14.43 -19.99
N GLU A 204 18.03 14.32 -21.29
CA GLU A 204 19.33 13.96 -21.87
C GLU A 204 20.40 15.02 -21.55
N GLU A 205 20.12 16.31 -21.72
CA GLU A 205 21.00 17.43 -21.32
C GLU A 205 21.37 17.38 -19.83
N ALA A 206 20.39 17.12 -18.95
CA ALA A 206 20.62 16.97 -17.52
C ALA A 206 21.45 15.73 -17.18
N LEU A 207 21.30 14.64 -17.93
CA LEU A 207 22.11 13.43 -17.79
C LEU A 207 23.55 13.65 -18.30
N GLU A 208 23.74 14.25 -19.47
CA GLU A 208 25.06 14.61 -20.02
C GLU A 208 25.88 15.46 -19.04
N PHE A 209 25.25 16.45 -18.42
CA PHE A 209 25.90 17.34 -17.47
C PHE A 209 26.26 16.64 -16.14
N HIS A 210 25.40 15.75 -15.63
CA HIS A 210 25.59 15.15 -14.31
C HIS A 210 26.34 13.82 -14.32
N LEU A 211 26.07 12.90 -15.26
CA LEU A 211 26.61 11.52 -15.27
C LEU A 211 28.14 11.43 -15.11
N PRO A 212 28.98 12.27 -15.74
CA PRO A 212 30.44 12.17 -15.61
C PRO A 212 30.99 12.31 -14.18
N ASN A 213 30.18 12.78 -13.24
CA ASN A 213 30.56 12.97 -11.83
C ASN A 213 30.30 11.74 -10.95
N TYR A 214 29.67 10.68 -11.48
CA TYR A 214 29.19 9.53 -10.70
C TYR A 214 29.71 8.21 -11.23
N GLN A 215 30.36 7.43 -10.34
CA GLN A 215 30.77 6.04 -10.65
C GLN A 215 29.56 5.10 -10.80
N HIS A 216 28.44 5.42 -10.15
CA HIS A 216 27.22 4.61 -10.17
C HIS A 216 26.02 5.51 -10.48
N SER A 217 25.28 5.16 -11.51
CA SER A 217 24.06 5.84 -11.93
C SER A 217 22.94 4.84 -12.22
N VAL A 218 21.72 5.26 -11.93
CA VAL A 218 20.50 4.52 -12.24
C VAL A 218 19.41 5.50 -12.68
N ILE A 219 18.70 5.11 -13.73
CA ILE A 219 17.53 5.76 -14.27
C ILE A 219 16.42 4.71 -14.29
N LEU A 220 15.28 5.06 -13.69
CA LEU A 220 14.10 4.22 -13.62
C LEU A 220 12.88 5.03 -14.05
N GLY A 221 11.95 4.43 -14.78
CA GLY A 221 10.77 5.16 -15.19
C GLY A 221 9.97 4.48 -16.28
N ASP A 222 8.74 4.98 -16.45
CA ASP A 222 7.89 4.67 -17.59
C ASP A 222 8.26 5.61 -18.75
N PHE A 223 8.77 5.03 -19.84
CA PHE A 223 9.18 5.75 -21.04
C PHE A 223 8.08 5.80 -22.11
N ASN A 224 6.94 5.12 -21.96
CA ASN A 224 5.87 5.00 -22.97
C ASN A 224 6.36 4.64 -24.40
N VAL A 225 7.52 4.00 -24.51
CA VAL A 225 8.15 3.56 -25.76
C VAL A 225 8.49 2.09 -25.64
N ASP A 226 7.78 1.25 -26.39
CA ASP A 226 7.87 -0.21 -26.24
C ASP A 226 9.19 -0.78 -26.79
N LEU A 227 10.11 -1.08 -25.87
CA LEU A 227 11.43 -1.62 -26.17
C LEU A 227 11.42 -3.10 -26.58
N SER A 228 10.28 -3.81 -26.48
CA SER A 228 10.11 -5.14 -27.07
C SER A 228 9.98 -5.10 -28.60
N THR A 229 9.62 -3.93 -29.16
CA THR A 229 9.47 -3.72 -30.60
C THR A 229 10.75 -3.22 -31.27
N THR A 230 10.88 -3.45 -32.57
CA THR A 230 11.89 -2.84 -33.45
C THR A 230 11.40 -1.54 -34.10
N SER A 231 10.66 -0.72 -33.34
CA SER A 231 10.13 0.56 -33.83
C SER A 231 11.22 1.64 -33.95
N ARG A 232 10.95 2.71 -34.73
CA ARG A 232 11.85 3.88 -34.78
C ARG A 232 12.05 4.51 -33.40
N ALA A 233 11.00 4.56 -32.57
CA ALA A 233 11.07 5.14 -31.24
C ALA A 233 11.95 4.29 -30.29
N SER A 234 11.80 2.96 -30.30
CA SER A 234 12.65 2.10 -29.47
C SER A 234 14.11 2.08 -29.93
N ALA A 235 14.38 2.20 -31.24
CA ALA A 235 15.73 2.43 -31.75
C ALA A 235 16.32 3.75 -31.25
N GLN A 236 15.62 4.87 -31.47
CA GLN A 236 16.08 6.20 -31.03
C GLN A 236 16.30 6.32 -29.52
N LEU A 237 15.49 5.63 -28.70
CA LEU A 237 15.66 5.61 -27.25
C LEU A 237 16.89 4.76 -26.84
N ARG A 238 17.13 3.62 -27.51
CA ARG A 238 18.35 2.82 -27.32
C ARG A 238 19.61 3.58 -27.76
N ASP A 239 19.54 4.33 -28.85
CA ASP A 239 20.64 5.17 -29.33
C ASP A 239 21.00 6.27 -28.31
N ARG A 240 20.00 6.96 -27.74
CA ARG A 240 20.17 7.99 -26.68
C ARG A 240 20.71 7.45 -25.35
N PHE A 241 20.45 6.20 -25.00
CA PHE A 241 21.16 5.57 -23.88
C PHE A 241 22.60 5.21 -24.27
N SER A 242 22.81 4.70 -25.48
CA SER A 242 24.12 4.27 -25.95
C SER A 242 25.13 5.42 -26.10
N SER A 243 24.69 6.62 -26.52
CA SER A 243 25.52 7.84 -26.55
C SER A 243 26.04 8.25 -25.18
N LEU A 244 25.25 8.03 -24.12
CA LEU A 244 25.57 8.34 -22.74
C LEU A 244 26.36 7.24 -22.00
N ASN A 245 26.71 6.14 -22.68
CA ASN A 245 27.22 4.90 -22.06
C ASN A 245 26.27 4.33 -20.99
N LEU A 246 24.96 4.45 -21.23
CA LEU A 246 23.92 3.89 -20.38
C LEU A 246 23.41 2.55 -20.93
N HIS A 247 23.20 1.61 -20.02
CA HIS A 247 22.86 0.22 -20.30
C HIS A 247 21.45 -0.11 -19.83
N VAL A 248 20.57 -0.52 -20.74
CA VAL A 248 19.22 -0.99 -20.40
C VAL A 248 19.29 -2.44 -19.95
N LEU A 249 18.93 -2.73 -18.69
CA LEU A 249 18.96 -4.09 -18.16
C LEU A 249 17.89 -4.97 -18.83
N PRO A 250 18.21 -6.23 -19.19
CA PRO A 250 17.24 -7.17 -19.75
C PRO A 250 16.03 -7.34 -18.83
N THR A 251 14.84 -7.03 -19.35
CA THR A 251 13.57 -7.08 -18.64
C THR A 251 12.49 -7.53 -19.62
N ASP A 252 11.61 -8.43 -19.21
CA ASP A 252 10.41 -8.80 -19.98
C ASP A 252 9.40 -7.65 -20.00
N THR A 253 8.29 -7.80 -20.74
CA THR A 253 7.19 -6.81 -20.78
C THR A 253 6.74 -6.41 -19.38
N THR A 254 6.52 -5.11 -19.15
CA THR A 254 6.22 -4.54 -17.83
C THR A 254 4.80 -3.99 -17.73
N HIS A 255 4.20 -3.57 -18.85
CA HIS A 255 2.85 -3.04 -18.91
C HIS A 255 1.94 -4.02 -19.64
N HIS A 256 0.82 -4.40 -19.01
CA HIS A 256 -0.07 -5.48 -19.40
C HIS A 256 -1.53 -4.98 -19.48
N THR A 257 -2.06 -4.86 -20.69
CA THR A 257 -3.50 -4.65 -20.93
C THR A 257 -4.19 -5.97 -21.26
N ALA A 258 -5.52 -5.98 -21.27
CA ALA A 258 -6.33 -7.14 -21.66
C ALA A 258 -6.11 -7.64 -23.10
N THR A 259 -5.29 -6.97 -23.92
CA THR A 259 -4.96 -7.38 -25.30
C THR A 259 -3.50 -7.09 -25.72
N SER A 260 -2.60 -6.70 -24.80
CA SER A 260 -1.23 -6.30 -25.18
C SER A 260 -0.26 -6.30 -24.01
N HIS A 261 0.98 -6.73 -24.27
CA HIS A 261 2.08 -6.70 -23.31
C HIS A 261 3.25 -5.95 -23.93
N SER A 262 3.80 -4.99 -23.19
CA SER A 262 4.75 -4.01 -23.70
C SER A 262 5.84 -3.71 -22.68
N LEU A 263 7.07 -3.45 -23.12
CA LEU A 263 8.19 -3.07 -22.25
C LEU A 263 8.30 -1.54 -22.23
N LEU A 264 7.62 -0.90 -21.27
CA LEU A 264 7.56 0.56 -21.13
C LEU A 264 8.38 1.08 -19.95
N ASP A 265 8.44 0.31 -18.87
CA ASP A 265 9.14 0.64 -17.63
C ASP A 265 10.57 0.10 -17.71
N LEU A 266 11.56 0.98 -17.68
CA LEU A 266 12.95 0.61 -17.96
C LEU A 266 13.83 0.73 -16.72
N MET A 267 14.71 -0.26 -16.56
CA MET A 267 15.86 -0.21 -15.66
C MET A 267 17.11 0.11 -16.46
N VAL A 268 17.69 1.30 -16.26
CA VAL A 268 18.85 1.77 -17.03
C VAL A 268 19.98 2.19 -16.07
N VAL A 269 21.21 1.74 -16.31
CA VAL A 269 22.36 1.93 -15.41
C VAL A 269 23.64 2.33 -16.15
N GLY A 270 24.56 3.04 -15.49
CA GLY A 270 25.87 3.39 -16.07
C GLY A 270 26.90 2.25 -16.07
N ASP A 271 26.68 1.18 -15.30
CA ASP A 271 27.52 -0.02 -15.29
C ASP A 271 26.69 -1.25 -14.88
N GLU A 272 26.51 -2.19 -15.81
CA GLU A 272 25.84 -3.47 -15.55
C GLU A 272 26.53 -4.28 -14.44
N ARG A 273 27.86 -4.20 -14.32
CA ARG A 273 28.66 -4.99 -13.37
C ARG A 273 28.45 -4.55 -11.91
N SER A 274 27.94 -3.34 -11.73
CA SER A 274 27.54 -2.82 -10.43
C SER A 274 26.22 -3.45 -9.96
N VAL A 275 25.42 -4.05 -10.85
CA VAL A 275 24.14 -4.72 -10.51
C VAL A 275 24.38 -6.21 -10.25
N ILE A 276 23.80 -6.73 -9.16
CA ILE A 276 23.89 -8.16 -8.74
C ILE A 276 22.57 -8.92 -8.86
N SER A 277 21.45 -8.21 -9.00
CA SER A 277 20.14 -8.79 -9.30
C SER A 277 19.20 -7.71 -9.83
N HIS A 278 18.28 -8.08 -10.71
CA HIS A 278 17.15 -7.25 -11.15
C HIS A 278 15.96 -8.14 -11.52
N GLY A 279 14.78 -7.54 -11.70
CA GLY A 279 13.60 -8.24 -12.18
C GLY A 279 12.33 -7.42 -12.08
N LYS A 280 11.20 -8.06 -12.39
CA LYS A 280 9.84 -7.50 -12.29
C LYS A 280 8.95 -8.33 -11.35
N LEU A 281 7.85 -7.73 -10.90
CA LEU A 281 6.81 -8.32 -10.06
C LEU A 281 5.44 -7.66 -10.33
N PRO A 282 4.34 -8.42 -10.50
CA PRO A 282 3.02 -7.82 -10.73
C PRO A 282 2.43 -7.18 -9.46
N VAL A 283 1.72 -6.06 -9.63
CA VAL A 283 1.05 -5.30 -8.57
C VAL A 283 -0.45 -5.26 -8.84
N GLY A 284 -1.27 -5.80 -7.93
CA GLY A 284 -2.71 -5.99 -8.16
C GLY A 284 -3.54 -4.73 -8.42
N SER A 285 -2.99 -3.54 -8.13
CA SER A 285 -3.63 -2.23 -8.33
C SER A 285 -3.16 -1.47 -9.58
N SER A 286 -2.33 -2.07 -10.44
CA SER A 286 -1.74 -1.43 -11.61
C SER A 286 -1.69 -2.36 -12.82
N ASP A 287 -1.77 -1.79 -14.01
CA ASP A 287 -1.44 -2.42 -15.29
C ASP A 287 0.08 -2.44 -15.56
N HIS A 288 0.87 -1.76 -14.72
CA HIS A 288 2.34 -1.82 -14.70
C HIS A 288 2.89 -2.71 -13.58
N ASP A 289 3.85 -3.54 -13.92
CA ASP A 289 4.70 -4.30 -12.99
C ASP A 289 5.63 -3.37 -12.20
N LEU A 290 5.92 -3.78 -10.96
CA LEU A 290 7.00 -3.28 -10.13
C LEU A 290 8.35 -3.80 -10.64
N ILE A 291 9.18 -2.92 -11.20
CA ILE A 291 10.58 -3.24 -11.55
C ILE A 291 11.52 -2.94 -10.37
N TYR A 292 12.56 -3.75 -10.20
CA TYR A 292 13.56 -3.54 -9.14
C TYR A 292 14.94 -4.05 -9.54
N LEU A 293 15.97 -3.43 -8.96
CA LEU A 293 17.37 -3.85 -9.06
C LEU A 293 18.10 -3.73 -7.71
N VAL A 294 19.22 -4.45 -7.61
CA VAL A 294 20.09 -4.48 -6.44
C VAL A 294 21.51 -4.18 -6.89
N PHE A 295 22.06 -3.07 -6.39
CA PHE A 295 23.46 -2.69 -6.58
C PHE A 295 24.37 -3.43 -5.61
N ASN A 296 25.59 -3.74 -6.04
CA ASN A 296 26.66 -4.35 -5.23
C ASN A 296 27.24 -3.39 -4.17
N LEU A 297 26.63 -2.23 -3.98
CA LEU A 297 27.01 -1.21 -3.00
C LEU A 297 26.48 -1.58 -1.62
N TYR A 298 27.28 -1.32 -0.58
CA TYR A 298 26.87 -1.57 0.80
C TYR A 298 26.03 -0.43 1.34
N SER A 299 24.86 -0.78 1.87
CA SER A 299 23.99 0.10 2.64
C SER A 299 24.12 -0.16 4.14
N SER A 300 23.84 0.86 4.93
CA SER A 300 23.63 0.74 6.38
C SER A 300 22.53 -0.28 6.68
N ARG A 301 22.61 -0.93 7.84
CA ARG A 301 21.41 -1.56 8.40
C ARG A 301 20.42 -0.44 8.77
N PRO A 302 19.15 -0.51 8.36
CA PRO A 302 18.13 0.37 8.90
C PRO A 302 18.16 0.31 10.43
N ARG A 303 18.25 1.47 11.10
CA ARG A 303 18.16 1.51 12.56
C ARG A 303 16.77 1.03 12.97
N PRO A 304 16.61 0.07 13.91
CA PRO A 304 15.30 -0.37 14.35
C PRO A 304 14.48 0.81 14.89
N LYS A 305 13.46 1.25 14.13
CA LYS A 305 12.53 2.28 14.58
C LYS A 305 11.49 1.65 15.49
N LEU A 306 11.40 2.16 16.71
CA LEU A 306 10.30 1.83 17.61
C LEU A 306 9.03 2.45 17.06
N ILE A 307 8.10 1.61 16.62
CA ILE A 307 6.78 2.02 16.14
C ILE A 307 5.80 1.93 17.31
N THR A 308 5.24 3.06 17.72
CA THR A 308 4.16 3.08 18.71
C THR A 308 2.83 2.85 17.99
N CYS A 309 2.27 1.65 18.11
CA CYS A 309 0.95 1.30 17.60
C CYS A 309 -0.05 1.10 18.74
N ARG A 310 -1.33 1.48 18.55
CA ARG A 310 -2.39 1.16 19.53
C ARG A 310 -2.61 -0.36 19.55
N ASN A 311 -2.50 -0.98 20.73
CA ASN A 311 -2.64 -2.42 20.91
C ASN A 311 -4.12 -2.81 21.15
N PHE A 312 -4.89 -2.96 20.08
CA PHE A 312 -6.31 -3.34 20.17
C PHE A 312 -6.56 -4.79 20.63
N LYS A 313 -5.52 -5.63 20.82
CA LYS A 313 -5.67 -7.05 21.20
C LYS A 313 -6.35 -7.24 22.55
N ASN A 314 -6.20 -6.27 23.45
CA ASN A 314 -6.82 -6.24 24.77
C ASN A 314 -7.80 -5.05 24.91
N LEU A 315 -8.36 -4.56 23.80
CA LEU A 315 -9.40 -3.53 23.84
C LEU A 315 -10.60 -4.07 24.63
N ASN A 316 -10.87 -3.50 25.81
CA ASN A 316 -12.11 -3.77 26.53
C ASN A 316 -13.23 -2.89 25.97
N PRO A 317 -14.29 -3.45 25.36
CA PRO A 317 -15.35 -2.66 24.73
C PRO A 317 -16.14 -1.82 25.73
N GLU A 318 -16.36 -2.32 26.96
CA GLU A 318 -17.19 -1.67 27.97
C GLU A 318 -16.52 -0.40 28.52
N LEU A 319 -15.20 -0.44 28.78
CA LEU A 319 -14.40 0.71 29.17
C LEU A 319 -14.29 1.72 28.03
N PHE A 320 -14.03 1.27 26.80
CA PHE A 320 -14.02 2.16 25.63
C PHE A 320 -15.36 2.87 25.42
N LEU A 321 -16.48 2.14 25.53
CA LEU A 321 -17.82 2.71 25.45
C LEU A 321 -18.12 3.66 26.61
N ARG A 322 -17.73 3.32 27.85
CA ARG A 322 -17.85 4.23 29.01
C ARG A 322 -17.09 5.53 28.77
N ASP A 323 -15.85 5.43 28.31
CA ASP A 323 -14.96 6.58 28.16
C ASP A 323 -15.43 7.47 26.99
N ALA A 324 -15.87 6.87 25.89
CA ALA A 324 -16.56 7.57 24.80
C ALA A 324 -17.87 8.23 25.26
N LEU A 325 -18.72 7.56 26.05
CA LEU A 325 -19.98 8.12 26.57
C LEU A 325 -19.76 9.23 27.62
N SER A 326 -18.61 9.22 28.31
CA SER A 326 -18.21 10.26 29.26
C SER A 326 -17.58 11.51 28.60
N THR A 327 -17.26 11.42 27.30
CA THR A 327 -16.61 12.49 26.54
C THR A 327 -17.64 13.49 26.01
N ASP A 328 -17.37 14.79 26.18
CA ASP A 328 -18.27 15.84 25.69
C ASP A 328 -18.10 16.12 24.19
N TRP A 329 -18.78 15.32 23.37
CA TRP A 329 -18.83 15.49 21.91
C TRP A 329 -19.51 16.78 21.45
N ASN A 330 -20.23 17.51 22.33
CA ASN A 330 -20.85 18.79 21.94
C ASN A 330 -19.79 19.80 21.49
N SER A 331 -18.59 19.74 22.07
CA SER A 331 -17.42 20.54 21.65
C SER A 331 -16.97 20.33 20.20
N VAL A 332 -17.35 19.21 19.57
CA VAL A 332 -17.17 18.99 18.11
C VAL A 332 -18.36 19.56 17.35
N TYR A 333 -19.58 19.24 17.78
CA TYR A 333 -20.80 19.69 17.09
C TYR A 333 -20.99 21.22 17.10
N SER A 334 -20.47 21.92 18.11
CA SER A 334 -20.57 23.37 18.28
C SER A 334 -19.56 24.19 17.46
N LEU A 335 -18.65 23.56 16.72
CA LEU A 335 -17.76 24.26 15.78
C LEU A 335 -18.52 24.56 14.49
N ASP A 336 -18.13 25.60 13.77
CA ASP A 336 -18.74 25.91 12.45
C ASP A 336 -18.01 25.16 11.32
N ASP A 337 -16.67 25.22 11.32
CA ASP A 337 -15.78 24.68 10.30
C ASP A 337 -15.61 23.14 10.36
N ILE A 338 -15.34 22.52 9.20
CA ILE A 338 -15.19 21.07 9.01
C ILE A 338 -13.80 20.60 9.41
N ASP A 339 -12.73 21.31 9.05
CA ASP A 339 -11.36 20.88 9.38
C ASP A 339 -11.11 20.99 10.89
N SER A 340 -11.64 22.04 11.51
CA SER A 340 -11.71 22.21 12.96
C SER A 340 -12.50 21.09 13.65
N LYS A 341 -13.60 20.61 13.05
CA LYS A 341 -14.36 19.44 13.55
C LYS A 341 -13.52 18.16 13.49
N VAL A 342 -12.87 17.90 12.36
CA VAL A 342 -12.00 16.72 12.19
C VAL A 342 -10.84 16.75 13.19
N LEU A 343 -10.21 17.92 13.39
CA LEU A 343 -9.15 18.11 14.38
C LEU A 343 -9.64 17.89 15.82
N ALA A 344 -10.77 18.47 16.20
CA ALA A 344 -11.36 18.29 17.54
C ALA A 344 -11.78 16.83 17.79
N PHE A 345 -12.44 16.19 16.81
CA PHE A 345 -12.82 14.79 16.87
C PHE A 345 -11.61 13.85 17.02
N ASN A 346 -10.54 14.08 16.26
CA ASN A 346 -9.30 13.32 16.35
C ASN A 346 -8.64 13.47 17.73
N ASN A 347 -8.61 14.69 18.28
CA ASN A 347 -8.04 14.96 19.61
C ASN A 347 -8.84 14.29 20.73
N LEU A 348 -10.17 14.32 20.68
CA LEU A 348 -11.02 13.59 21.64
C LEU A 348 -10.89 12.06 21.49
N THR A 349 -10.78 11.55 20.25
CA THR A 349 -10.57 10.11 19.96
C THR A 349 -9.15 9.63 20.28
N LEU A 350 -8.20 10.56 20.45
CA LEU A 350 -6.90 10.32 21.09
C LEU A 350 -7.03 10.25 22.62
N PHE A 351 -7.82 11.14 23.24
CA PHE A 351 -8.05 11.17 24.68
C PHE A 351 -8.81 9.93 25.19
N VAL A 352 -9.92 9.55 24.54
CA VAL A 352 -10.66 8.29 24.82
C VAL A 352 -9.75 7.06 24.66
N GLY A 353 -8.78 7.12 23.75
CA GLY A 353 -7.81 6.04 23.53
C GLY A 353 -6.66 6.00 24.56
N PHE A 354 -6.51 7.00 25.43
CA PHE A 354 -5.34 7.15 26.31
C PHE A 354 -5.41 6.26 27.58
N LEU A 355 -6.59 5.75 27.92
CA LEU A 355 -6.81 4.81 29.03
C LEU A 355 -6.53 3.33 28.66
N LEU A 356 -6.01 3.07 27.46
CA LEU A 356 -5.63 1.75 26.98
C LEU A 356 -4.11 1.69 26.82
N ASP A 357 -3.46 0.76 27.54
CA ASP A 357 -2.01 0.77 27.79
C ASP A 357 -1.13 0.93 26.54
N THR A 358 -0.20 1.88 26.64
CA THR A 358 0.84 2.08 25.63
C THR A 358 1.91 1.00 25.75
N LEU A 359 1.91 0.04 24.81
CA LEU A 359 2.97 -0.96 24.69
C LEU A 359 3.51 -1.02 23.26
N CYS A 360 4.82 -0.83 23.10
CA CYS A 360 5.50 -0.89 21.81
C CYS A 360 5.52 -2.33 21.28
N ILE A 361 5.06 -2.56 20.04
CA ILE A 361 5.14 -3.87 19.38
C ILE A 361 5.69 -3.68 17.97
N ASN A 362 6.77 -4.40 17.65
CA ASN A 362 7.32 -4.48 16.30
C ASN A 362 6.50 -5.50 15.48
N ILE A 363 5.78 -5.05 14.44
CA ILE A 363 4.84 -5.88 13.66
C ILE A 363 5.05 -5.66 12.16
N ASN A 364 5.51 -6.70 11.45
CA ASN A 364 5.41 -6.76 9.99
C ASN A 364 3.94 -6.96 9.59
N GLY A 365 3.41 -6.15 8.67
CA GLY A 365 1.97 -5.86 8.51
C GLY A 365 1.00 -6.97 8.06
N TYR A 366 1.42 -8.24 8.03
CA TYR A 366 0.72 -9.36 7.38
C TYR A 366 -0.71 -9.63 7.89
N GLY A 367 -0.99 -9.46 9.18
CA GLY A 367 -2.24 -9.95 9.81
C GLY A 367 -3.53 -9.20 9.44
N LYS A 368 -3.47 -7.98 8.89
CA LYS A 368 -4.67 -7.17 8.64
C LYS A 368 -5.46 -7.59 7.40
N ARG A 369 -4.75 -7.84 6.29
CA ARG A 369 -5.37 -8.23 5.01
C ARG A 369 -5.96 -9.64 5.08
N ASP A 370 -5.31 -10.55 5.80
CA ASP A 370 -5.75 -11.93 5.92
C ASP A 370 -7.10 -12.04 6.65
N ALA A 371 -7.27 -11.28 7.74
CA ALA A 371 -8.53 -11.18 8.49
C ALA A 371 -9.69 -10.64 7.62
N ALA A 372 -9.45 -9.57 6.85
CA ALA A 372 -10.46 -9.00 5.95
C ALA A 372 -10.95 -9.97 4.87
N MET A 373 -10.12 -10.95 4.48
CA MET A 373 -10.46 -11.96 3.49
C MET A 373 -11.08 -13.25 4.07
N MET A 374 -11.22 -13.39 5.39
CA MET A 374 -11.74 -14.62 6.01
C MET A 374 -13.21 -14.91 5.69
N SER A 375 -14.06 -13.86 5.60
CA SER A 375 -15.46 -13.98 5.16
C SER A 375 -15.53 -14.60 3.76
N ILE A 376 -14.77 -14.03 2.83
CA ILE A 376 -14.67 -14.44 1.43
C ILE A 376 -14.13 -15.88 1.31
N ARG A 377 -13.02 -16.19 2.00
CA ARG A 377 -12.42 -17.53 1.95
C ARG A 377 -13.32 -18.61 2.55
N ARG A 378 -14.06 -18.35 3.64
CA ARG A 378 -15.04 -19.32 4.15
C ARG A 378 -16.18 -19.58 3.18
N LYS A 379 -16.53 -18.64 2.30
CA LYS A 379 -17.51 -18.84 1.22
C LYS A 379 -16.94 -19.69 0.09
N ILE A 380 -15.68 -19.42 -0.31
CA ILE A 380 -14.99 -20.05 -1.45
C ILE A 380 -14.45 -21.46 -1.13
N MET A 381 -14.13 -21.76 0.13
CA MET A 381 -13.53 -23.03 0.53
C MET A 381 -14.42 -24.23 0.16
N GLY A 382 -13.92 -25.09 -0.74
CA GLY A 382 -14.63 -26.27 -1.25
C GLY A 382 -15.56 -26.01 -2.44
N GLN A 383 -15.62 -24.79 -2.99
CA GLN A 383 -16.38 -24.49 -4.21
C GLN A 383 -15.54 -24.60 -5.49
N THR A 384 -16.20 -24.97 -6.60
CA THR A 384 -15.58 -24.98 -7.94
C THR A 384 -15.57 -23.58 -8.58
N PRO A 385 -14.69 -23.30 -9.56
CA PRO A 385 -14.64 -22.00 -10.24
C PRO A 385 -15.96 -21.53 -10.87
N ALA A 386 -16.83 -22.47 -11.28
CA ALA A 386 -18.16 -22.13 -11.78
C ALA A 386 -19.08 -21.61 -10.66
N GLN A 387 -19.10 -22.29 -9.51
CA GLN A 387 -19.91 -21.89 -8.35
C GLN A 387 -19.42 -20.60 -7.71
N ILE A 388 -18.10 -20.38 -7.66
CA ILE A 388 -17.49 -19.13 -7.18
C ILE A 388 -18.00 -17.91 -7.98
N LYS A 389 -18.28 -18.10 -9.28
CA LYS A 389 -18.81 -17.06 -10.17
C LYS A 389 -20.31 -16.78 -9.98
N GLU A 390 -21.02 -17.63 -9.24
CA GLU A 390 -22.44 -17.45 -8.87
C GLU A 390 -22.61 -16.87 -7.45
N ILE A 391 -21.53 -16.74 -6.66
CA ILE A 391 -21.58 -16.08 -5.35
C ILE A 391 -21.86 -14.59 -5.54
N LYS A 392 -22.93 -14.10 -4.91
CA LYS A 392 -23.33 -12.69 -4.99
C LYS A 392 -22.44 -11.77 -4.14
N GLN A 393 -22.36 -10.50 -4.53
CA GLN A 393 -21.69 -9.45 -3.75
C GLN A 393 -22.21 -9.36 -2.28
N GLU A 394 -23.53 -9.40 -2.11
CA GLU A 394 -24.23 -9.35 -0.81
C GLU A 394 -23.91 -10.54 0.12
N ASP A 395 -23.43 -11.65 -0.45
CA ASP A 395 -23.03 -12.86 0.27
C ASP A 395 -21.55 -12.82 0.71
N ILE A 396 -20.77 -11.87 0.19
CA ILE A 396 -19.31 -11.73 0.35
C ILE A 396 -18.98 -10.57 1.30
N ASP A 397 -19.70 -9.46 1.20
CA ASP A 397 -19.51 -8.21 1.94
C ASP A 397 -20.03 -8.29 3.39
N LEU A 398 -19.55 -9.29 4.12
CA LEU A 398 -19.85 -9.49 5.54
C LEU A 398 -18.84 -8.73 6.42
N PRO A 399 -19.30 -8.01 7.48
CA PRO A 399 -18.41 -7.24 8.35
C PRO A 399 -17.40 -8.15 9.06
N VAL A 400 -16.13 -7.73 9.04
CA VAL A 400 -15.01 -8.48 9.61
C VAL A 400 -15.16 -8.62 11.13
N THR A 401 -15.14 -9.85 11.64
CA THR A 401 -15.39 -10.17 13.05
C THR A 401 -14.10 -10.41 13.82
N GLU A 402 -14.15 -10.35 15.17
CA GLU A 402 -12.98 -10.64 16.01
C GLU A 402 -12.41 -12.07 15.79
N LYS A 403 -13.29 -13.01 15.45
CA LYS A 403 -12.92 -14.39 15.09
C LYS A 403 -11.99 -14.43 13.87
N ASP A 404 -12.22 -13.56 12.90
CA ASP A 404 -11.42 -13.48 11.67
C ASP A 404 -9.99 -13.01 11.95
N PHE A 405 -9.82 -12.04 12.84
CA PHE A 405 -8.51 -11.62 13.32
C PHE A 405 -7.78 -12.72 14.09
N ARG A 406 -8.48 -13.47 14.97
CA ARG A 406 -7.89 -14.60 15.70
C ARG A 406 -7.45 -15.72 14.75
N GLU A 407 -8.26 -16.04 13.73
CA GLU A 407 -7.96 -17.08 12.73
C GLU A 407 -6.79 -16.66 11.82
N ALA A 408 -6.79 -15.43 11.31
CA ALA A 408 -5.69 -14.86 10.53
C ALA A 408 -4.35 -14.86 11.28
N ILE A 409 -4.35 -14.40 12.54
CA ILE A 409 -3.15 -14.38 13.39
C ILE A 409 -2.59 -15.79 13.63
N ALA A 410 -3.45 -16.81 13.69
CA ALA A 410 -3.01 -18.21 13.81
C ALA A 410 -2.45 -18.80 12.50
N ARG A 411 -2.87 -18.28 11.33
CA ARG A 411 -2.44 -18.73 9.99
C ARG A 411 -1.19 -17.98 9.48
N CYS A 412 -0.91 -16.77 9.96
CA CYS A 412 0.28 -15.98 9.61
C CYS A 412 1.61 -16.67 10.02
N ARG A 413 2.22 -17.43 9.11
CA ARG A 413 3.63 -17.83 9.21
C ARG A 413 4.54 -16.60 9.04
N LYS A 414 5.66 -16.57 9.78
CA LYS A 414 6.62 -15.44 9.80
C LYS A 414 7.58 -15.39 8.60
N SER A 415 7.50 -16.37 7.71
CA SER A 415 8.38 -16.57 6.55
C SER A 415 7.62 -17.31 5.47
N VAL A 416 7.77 -16.86 4.22
CA VAL A 416 7.45 -17.63 3.02
C VAL A 416 8.45 -18.80 2.92
N THR A 417 8.09 -19.89 2.25
CA THR A 417 8.99 -21.01 1.95
C THR A 417 9.10 -21.24 0.44
N ALA A 418 10.16 -21.90 -0.01
CA ALA A 418 10.35 -22.25 -1.42
C ALA A 418 9.19 -23.07 -2.02
N HIS A 419 8.42 -23.79 -1.20
CA HIS A 419 7.20 -24.48 -1.63
C HIS A 419 6.05 -23.50 -1.91
N ASP A 420 5.92 -22.44 -1.10
CA ASP A 420 4.91 -21.39 -1.30
C ASP A 420 5.22 -20.54 -2.54
N LEU A 421 6.50 -20.27 -2.84
CA LEU A 421 6.94 -19.66 -4.11
C LEU A 421 6.61 -20.56 -5.31
N SER A 422 6.99 -21.83 -5.26
CA SER A 422 6.68 -22.80 -6.33
C SER A 422 5.16 -22.93 -6.59
N LYS A 423 4.33 -22.81 -5.54
CA LYS A 423 2.87 -22.75 -5.63
C LYS A 423 2.39 -21.43 -6.26
N TYR A 424 2.97 -20.28 -5.90
CA TYR A 424 2.68 -18.98 -6.53
C TYR A 424 3.00 -19.00 -8.03
N ASP A 425 4.21 -19.45 -8.40
CA ASP A 425 4.64 -19.50 -9.80
C ASP A 425 3.75 -20.45 -10.62
N SER A 426 3.34 -21.60 -10.05
CA SER A 426 2.41 -22.53 -10.70
C SER A 426 1.03 -21.89 -10.91
N TRP A 427 0.50 -21.19 -9.89
CA TRP A 427 -0.79 -20.52 -9.98
C TRP A 427 -0.78 -19.34 -10.97
N MET A 428 0.33 -18.60 -11.05
CA MET A 428 0.50 -17.54 -12.05
C MET A 428 0.59 -18.10 -13.48
N ASN A 429 1.18 -19.28 -13.69
CA ASN A 429 1.20 -19.93 -15.01
C ASN A 429 -0.20 -20.45 -15.41
N GLU A 430 -1.01 -20.93 -14.46
CA GLU A 430 -2.34 -21.52 -14.72
C GLU A 430 -3.48 -20.49 -14.79
N PHE A 431 -3.43 -19.43 -13.95
CA PHE A 431 -4.51 -18.45 -13.79
C PHE A 431 -4.07 -16.99 -14.01
N GLY A 432 -2.80 -16.72 -14.27
CA GLY A 432 -2.35 -15.41 -14.72
C GLY A 432 -2.98 -15.05 -16.06
N SER A 433 -3.33 -13.78 -16.24
CA SER A 433 -3.75 -13.24 -17.54
C SER A 433 -2.54 -13.13 -18.47
N HIS A 434 -2.41 -14.12 -19.36
CA HIS A 434 -1.45 -14.16 -20.47
C HIS A 434 -1.73 -13.15 -21.58
#